data_AF-A0A957EYY7-F1
#
_entry.id   AF-A0A957EYY7-F1
#
_cell.length_a   1.000
_cell.length_b   1.000
_cell.length_c   1.000
_cell.angle_alpha   90.00
_cell.angle_beta   90.00
_cell.angle_gamma   90.00
#
_symmetry.space_group_name_H-M   'P 1'
#
loop_
_entity.id
_entity.type
_entity.pdbx_description
1 polymer ?
#
loop_
_entity_poly.entity_id
_entity_poly.type
_entity_poly.pdbx_seq_one_letter_code
_entity_poly.pdbx_strand_id
1 'polypeptide(L)'
;MMQMRIRESCPMCDKIMTHKPTLQYFILFAFVLLGCRFADELLQGTAGDVGQYGVARETAVFLLDSQPRTLDPALTYEGPGGVIGHLYSGLVRLDTDLQLQPELAAGW
;
A
#
# COMPACT_ATOMS: atom_id res chain seq x y z
N MET A 1 57.45 -25.59 -57.19
CA MET A 1 57.41 -26.38 -55.93
C MET A 1 57.80 -25.41 -54.82
N MET A 2 57.06 -25.17 -53.75
CA MET A 2 56.27 -26.07 -52.92
C MET A 2 55.21 -25.23 -52.18
N GLN A 3 53.96 -25.69 -52.22
CA GLN A 3 52.86 -25.24 -51.37
C GLN A 3 53.22 -25.49 -49.90
N MET A 4 52.86 -24.57 -49.00
CA MET A 4 52.51 -24.97 -47.65
C MET A 4 51.39 -24.07 -47.10
N ARG A 5 50.28 -24.74 -46.82
CA ARG A 5 48.98 -24.26 -46.41
C ARG A 5 48.84 -24.57 -44.90
N ILE A 6 47.95 -23.83 -44.24
CA ILE A 6 47.23 -24.14 -42.98
C ILE A 6 47.78 -23.47 -41.71
N ARG A 7 47.00 -22.51 -41.18
CA ARG A 7 46.60 -22.47 -39.77
C ARG A 7 45.14 -22.00 -39.65
N GLU A 8 44.28 -23.00 -39.49
CA GLU A 8 43.20 -23.06 -38.50
C GLU A 8 42.35 -21.80 -38.27
N SER A 9 41.27 -21.69 -39.05
CA SER A 9 40.07 -20.98 -38.62
C SER A 9 39.43 -21.75 -37.47
N CYS A 10 39.34 -21.14 -36.28
CA CYS A 10 38.52 -21.64 -35.17
C CYS A 10 37.07 -21.18 -35.42
N PRO A 11 36.12 -22.07 -35.79
CA PRO A 11 34.74 -21.65 -36.12
C PRO A 11 33.87 -21.44 -34.87
N MET A 12 34.47 -21.44 -33.67
CA MET A 12 33.74 -21.51 -32.40
C MET A 12 33.81 -20.23 -31.57
N CYS A 13 34.55 -19.20 -32.00
CA CYS A 13 34.54 -17.88 -31.35
C CYS A 13 33.47 -16.93 -31.90
N ASP A 14 32.88 -17.21 -33.07
CA ASP A 14 31.93 -16.28 -33.70
C ASP A 14 30.47 -16.45 -33.23
N LYS A 15 30.15 -17.55 -32.53
CA LYS A 15 28.79 -17.82 -32.05
C LYS A 15 28.45 -17.22 -30.68
N ILE A 16 29.42 -16.65 -29.98
CA ILE A 16 29.19 -15.98 -28.69
C ILE A 16 28.77 -14.51 -28.89
N MET A 17 28.97 -13.95 -30.09
CA MET A 17 28.83 -12.50 -30.34
C MET A 17 27.64 -12.11 -31.24
N THR A 18 26.57 -12.92 -31.31
CA THR A 18 25.40 -12.64 -32.17
C THR A 18 24.03 -12.77 -31.48
N HIS A 19 23.97 -12.72 -30.15
CA HIS A 19 22.70 -12.68 -29.39
C HIS A 19 22.48 -11.35 -28.64
N LYS A 20 22.94 -10.23 -29.22
CA LYS A 20 22.85 -8.89 -28.61
C LYS A 20 21.42 -8.41 -28.31
N PRO A 21 20.39 -8.58 -29.16
CA PRO A 21 19.07 -8.01 -28.86
C PRO A 21 18.32 -8.82 -27.78
N THR A 22 18.41 -10.15 -27.79
CA THR A 22 17.74 -11.00 -26.79
C THR A 22 18.31 -10.82 -25.38
N LEU A 23 19.62 -10.64 -25.26
CA LEU A 23 20.26 -10.34 -23.98
C LEU A 23 19.81 -8.97 -23.45
N GLN A 24 19.67 -7.97 -24.33
CA GLN A 24 19.17 -6.65 -23.97
C GLN A 24 17.71 -6.69 -23.49
N TYR A 25 16.83 -7.44 -24.16
CA TYR A 25 15.45 -7.61 -23.69
C TYR A 25 15.36 -8.35 -22.35
N PHE A 26 16.23 -9.35 -22.12
CA PHE A 26 16.27 -10.05 -20.86
C PHE A 26 16.74 -9.15 -19.71
N ILE A 27 17.75 -8.31 -19.94
CA ILE A 27 18.23 -7.33 -18.96
C ILE A 27 17.16 -6.27 -18.66
N LEU A 28 16.49 -5.73 -19.69
CA LEU A 28 15.39 -4.77 -19.51
C LEU A 28 14.22 -5.39 -18.75
N PHE A 29 13.82 -6.61 -19.10
CA PHE A 29 12.75 -7.33 -18.41
C PHE A 29 13.13 -7.61 -16.95
N ALA A 30 14.36 -8.04 -16.69
CA ALA A 30 14.87 -8.21 -15.33
C ALA A 30 14.88 -6.89 -14.56
N PHE A 31 15.26 -5.78 -15.19
CA PHE A 31 15.21 -4.45 -14.57
C PHE A 31 13.78 -4.00 -14.24
N VAL A 32 12.81 -4.27 -15.12
CA VAL A 32 11.40 -3.98 -14.88
C VAL A 32 10.87 -4.84 -13.73
N LEU A 33 11.14 -6.14 -13.73
CA LEU A 33 10.73 -7.04 -12.65
C LEU A 33 11.40 -6.68 -11.31
N LEU A 34 12.69 -6.31 -11.33
CA LEU A 34 13.42 -5.90 -10.13
C LEU A 34 12.94 -4.54 -9.62
N GLY A 35 12.60 -3.62 -10.52
CA GLY A 35 12.00 -2.33 -10.20
C GLY A 35 10.61 -2.46 -9.56
N CYS A 36 9.78 -3.41 -10.01
CA CYS A 36 8.49 -3.68 -9.36
C CYS A 36 8.66 -4.19 -7.92
N ARG A 37 9.65 -5.04 -7.66
CA ARG A 37 9.95 -5.51 -6.30
C ARG A 37 10.48 -4.39 -5.40
N PHE A 38 11.35 -3.53 -5.95
CA PHE A 38 11.91 -2.41 -5.22
C PHE A 38 10.88 -1.30 -4.94
N ALA A 39 9.92 -1.11 -5.85
CA ALA A 39 8.79 -0.20 -5.65
C ALA A 39 7.88 -0.69 -4.52
N ASP A 40 7.58 -2.00 -4.48
CA ASP A 40 6.85 -2.60 -3.35
C ASP A 40 7.61 -2.42 -2.03
N GLU A 41 8.94 -2.58 -2.01
CA GLU A 41 9.73 -2.46 -0.78
C GLU A 41 9.93 -1.01 -0.30
N LEU A 42 9.98 -0.04 -1.22
CA LEU A 42 9.89 1.39 -0.88
C LEU A 42 8.50 1.79 -0.38
N LEU A 43 7.42 1.18 -0.90
CA LEU A 43 6.05 1.34 -0.39
C LEU A 43 5.83 0.60 0.93
N GLN A 44 6.53 -0.52 1.16
CA GLN A 44 6.49 -1.35 2.36
C GLN A 44 7.60 -1.00 3.36
N GLY A 45 8.30 0.11 3.16
CA GLY A 45 9.37 0.63 4.01
C GLY A 45 8.86 1.15 5.37
N THR A 46 8.06 0.34 6.07
CA THR A 46 7.76 0.35 7.51
C THR A 46 6.97 -0.94 7.84
N ALA A 47 7.54 -2.13 7.59
CA ALA A 47 7.03 -3.36 8.21
C ALA A 47 7.35 -3.32 9.72
N GLY A 48 6.48 -2.64 10.46
CA GLY A 48 6.70 -2.10 11.80
C GLY A 48 6.12 -0.68 11.98
N ASP A 49 5.26 -0.22 11.06
CA ASP A 49 4.55 1.07 11.08
C ASP A 49 3.49 1.09 12.18
N VAL A 50 3.92 1.12 13.44
CA VAL A 50 3.12 1.79 14.45
C VAL A 50 3.10 3.25 14.00
N GLY A 51 1.99 3.68 13.38
CA GLY A 51 1.83 5.06 12.93
C GLY A 51 2.06 6.03 14.09
N GLN A 52 2.01 7.35 13.84
CA GLN A 52 2.25 8.39 14.86
C GLN A 52 1.49 8.19 16.20
N TYR A 53 0.44 7.37 16.22
CA TYR A 53 -0.40 7.03 17.37
C TYR A 53 -0.20 5.61 17.92
N GLY A 54 0.83 4.86 17.51
CA GLY A 54 1.08 3.51 18.00
C GLY A 54 0.04 2.49 17.55
N VAL A 55 -0.67 2.76 16.45
CA VAL A 55 -1.66 1.84 15.85
C VAL A 55 -1.16 1.37 14.50
N ALA A 56 -1.25 0.07 14.25
CA ALA A 56 -0.87 -0.55 12.99
C ALA A 56 -1.83 -0.10 11.87
N ARG A 57 -1.27 0.38 10.76
CA ARG A 57 -2.02 1.01 9.66
C ARG A 57 -3.10 0.09 9.09
N GLU A 58 -2.83 -1.21 9.00
CA GLU A 58 -3.75 -2.24 8.51
C GLU A 58 -4.98 -2.45 9.40
N THR A 59 -4.92 -1.99 10.66
CA THR A 59 -6.02 -2.08 11.64
C THR A 59 -6.66 -0.72 11.96
N ALA A 60 -6.17 0.36 11.35
CA ALA A 60 -6.60 1.72 11.65
C ALA A 60 -7.52 2.29 10.56
N VAL A 61 -8.63 2.89 10.98
CA VAL A 61 -9.46 3.76 10.13
C VAL A 61 -9.07 5.20 10.42
N PHE A 62 -8.61 5.92 9.40
CA PHE A 62 -8.28 7.34 9.50
C PHE A 62 -9.45 8.18 8.98
N LEU A 63 -10.04 8.98 9.85
CA LEU A 63 -11.05 9.95 9.47
C LEU A 63 -10.35 11.17 8.85
N LEU A 64 -10.78 11.56 7.65
CA LEU A 64 -10.31 12.74 6.91
C LEU A 64 -11.00 14.02 7.43
N ASP A 65 -11.00 14.22 8.75
CA ASP A 65 -11.64 15.37 9.39
C ASP A 65 -10.65 16.11 10.30
N SER A 66 -11.03 17.32 10.70
CA SER A 66 -10.30 18.13 11.67
C SER A 66 -10.40 17.55 13.08
N GLN A 67 -9.40 17.87 13.91
CA GLN A 67 -9.43 17.55 15.33
C GLN A 67 -10.62 18.27 16.00
N PRO A 68 -11.44 17.60 16.83
CA PRO A 68 -12.52 18.27 17.54
C PRO A 68 -11.94 19.35 18.47
N ARG A 69 -12.63 20.50 18.59
CA ARG A 69 -12.19 21.61 19.45
C ARG A 69 -12.20 21.25 20.93
N THR A 70 -13.13 20.40 21.33
CA THR A 70 -13.34 19.94 22.70
C THR A 70 -13.92 18.53 22.67
N LEU A 71 -13.66 17.74 23.70
CA LEU A 71 -14.29 16.43 23.92
C LEU A 71 -15.44 16.50 24.93
N ASP A 72 -15.72 17.67 25.52
CA ASP A 72 -16.88 17.85 26.40
C ASP A 72 -18.16 17.86 25.56
N PRO A 73 -19.07 16.87 25.73
CA PRO A 73 -20.28 16.78 24.94
C PRO A 73 -21.27 17.92 25.20
N ALA A 74 -21.15 18.65 26.34
CA ALA A 74 -21.98 19.81 26.63
C ALA A 74 -21.52 21.08 25.88
N LEU A 75 -20.28 21.08 25.35
CA LEU A 75 -19.66 22.23 24.69
C LEU A 75 -19.39 21.97 23.19
N THR A 76 -19.64 20.76 22.71
CA THR A 76 -19.44 20.40 21.30
C THR A 76 -20.61 20.86 20.42
N TYR A 77 -20.31 21.17 19.17
CA TYR A 77 -21.29 21.50 18.14
C TYR A 77 -21.37 20.43 17.04
N GLU A 78 -20.60 19.34 17.18
CA GLU A 78 -20.57 18.25 16.22
C GLU A 78 -21.80 17.34 16.39
N GLY A 79 -22.28 16.80 15.27
CA GLY A 79 -23.35 15.81 15.27
C GLY A 79 -22.86 14.40 15.64
N PRO A 80 -23.76 13.42 15.70
CA PRO A 80 -23.44 12.02 16.02
C PRO A 80 -22.53 11.33 14.98
N GLY A 81 -22.30 11.95 13.82
CA GLY A 81 -21.33 11.46 12.83
C GLY A 81 -19.88 11.92 13.07
N GLY A 82 -19.65 12.81 14.04
CA GLY A 82 -18.31 13.31 14.40
C GLY A 82 -17.64 12.48 15.49
N VAL A 83 -16.47 12.94 15.97
CA VAL A 83 -15.67 12.22 16.98
C VAL A 83 -16.47 11.98 18.27
N ILE A 84 -17.32 12.94 18.65
CA ILE A 84 -18.17 12.82 19.83
C ILE A 84 -19.12 11.62 19.74
N GLY A 85 -19.72 11.37 18.57
CA GLY A 85 -20.61 10.22 18.37
C GLY A 85 -19.89 8.87 18.38
N HIS A 86 -18.56 8.86 18.23
CA HIS A 86 -17.74 7.66 18.42
C HIS A 86 -17.35 7.42 19.89
N LEU A 87 -17.38 8.47 20.73
CA LEU A 87 -16.97 8.40 22.13
C LEU A 87 -18.16 8.26 23.10
N TYR A 88 -19.32 8.81 22.74
CA TYR A 88 -20.50 8.87 23.60
C TYR A 88 -21.69 8.17 22.93
N SER A 89 -22.39 7.34 23.70
CA SER A 89 -23.63 6.69 23.29
C SER A 89 -24.85 7.42 23.85
N GLY A 90 -25.91 7.50 23.05
CA GLY A 90 -27.20 8.03 23.47
C GLY A 90 -28.06 6.98 24.18
N LEU A 91 -29.20 7.41 24.71
CA LEU A 91 -30.23 6.46 25.17
C LEU A 91 -30.88 5.72 24.00
N VAL A 92 -31.10 6.46 22.92
CA VAL A 92 -31.71 6.00 21.67
C VAL A 92 -30.99 6.61 20.49
N ARG A 93 -31.11 5.98 19.32
CA ARG A 93 -30.62 6.47 18.03
C ARG A 93 -31.70 6.35 16.97
N LEU A 94 -31.51 7.03 15.85
CA LEU A 94 -32.32 6.81 14.65
C LEU A 94 -31.60 5.82 13.73
N ASP A 95 -32.34 4.90 13.13
CA ASP A 95 -31.83 4.06 12.05
C ASP A 95 -31.96 4.75 10.68
N THR A 96 -31.59 4.03 9.62
CA THR A 96 -31.64 4.52 8.23
C THR A 96 -33.06 4.81 7.73
N ASP A 97 -34.06 4.22 8.37
CA ASP A 97 -35.49 4.42 8.09
C ASP A 97 -36.11 5.47 9.03
N LEU A 98 -35.25 6.19 9.76
CA LEU A 98 -35.59 7.22 10.74
C LEU A 98 -36.48 6.68 11.87
N GLN A 99 -36.37 5.39 12.18
CA GLN A 99 -37.05 4.79 13.33
C GLN A 99 -36.17 4.89 14.57
N LEU A 100 -36.82 5.12 15.72
CA LEU A 100 -36.14 5.12 17.01
C LEU A 100 -35.74 3.69 17.37
N GLN A 101 -34.46 3.51 17.68
CA GLN A 101 -33.88 2.26 18.14
C GLN A 101 -33.24 2.48 19.52
N PRO A 102 -33.42 1.54 20.47
CA PRO A 102 -32.72 1.57 21.75
C PRO A 102 -31.22 1.43 21.51
N GLU A 103 -30.43 2.25 22.21
CA GLU A 103 -28.97 2.10 22.25
C GLU A 103 -28.52 1.69 23.66
N LEU A 104 -28.60 2.62 24.63
CA LEU A 104 -28.38 2.31 26.05
C LEU A 104 -29.67 2.08 26.83
N ALA A 105 -30.81 2.55 26.34
CA ALA A 105 -32.08 2.39 27.02
C ALA A 105 -32.61 0.95 26.93
N ALA A 106 -33.07 0.41 28.06
CA ALA A 106 -33.74 -0.90 28.11
C ALA A 106 -35.23 -0.83 27.74
N GLY A 107 -35.82 0.36 27.74
CA GLY A 107 -37.23 0.61 27.43
C GLY A 107 -37.58 2.09 27.61
N TRP A 108 -38.79 2.47 27.20
CA TRP A 108 -39.34 3.82 27.32
C TRP A 108 -40.85 3.78 27.53
#